data_AF-A0A7J9ENI6-F1
#
_entry.id   AF-A0A7J9ENI6-F1
#
_cell.length_a   1.000
_cell.length_b   1.000
_cell.length_c   1.000
_cell.angle_alpha   90.00
_cell.angle_beta   90.00
_cell.angle_gamma   90.00
#
_symmetry.space_group_name_H-M   'P 1'
#
loop_
_entity.id
_entity.type
_entity.pdbx_description
1 polymer ?
#
loop_
_entity_poly.entity_id
_entity_poly.type
_entity_poly.pdbx_seq_one_letter_code
_entity_poly.pdbx_strand_id
1 'polypeptide(L)'
;MASQLVTIKVIERLKARYGELYTEQNVAISGIHTHAGPGGYLQYVVYLITSLGFVRQSFDVLVDGIEKSIIQAHENLRPGSIFVNKGELLDASVNRSPSAYLNNPASERRKHKYDVDKEMTLLKFVDDQWGPVGSFNWFATHGTSMSRTNSLISGDNKGAAARFMEDWFEKNGIKSSDTNESGSDGLPRRVSNIIPNIHDDNNKLLELATSFRSSPGSPATQTMSVARRVRGALKQAEKPGFVSAFCQTNCGDVSPNVLGAFCSDTGLPCDFNHSTCGGKNELCYGRGPGYPDEFESTRIIGERQFRKAVDLFEKASEQLKGEVDYRHTYIDFSQLEVTLTKVGGGSEVVKTCPAAMGFAFAAGTTDGPGAFDFKQGDDQGNPFWRLVRDVLKTPDKKQVDCQHPKPILLDTGEMKQPYDWAVSSNGII
;
A
#
# COMPACT_ATOMS: atom_id res chain seq x y z
N MET A 1 -2.77 5.43 1.62
CA MET A 1 -3.63 5.23 0.43
C MET A 1 -3.57 6.47 -0.44
N ALA A 2 -3.82 6.37 -1.75
CA ALA A 2 -4.03 7.57 -2.56
C ALA A 2 -5.34 8.26 -2.10
N SER A 3 -5.34 9.59 -2.04
CA SER A 3 -6.44 10.41 -1.51
C SER A 3 -6.95 11.33 -2.61
N GLN A 4 -8.27 11.40 -2.82
CA GLN A 4 -8.87 12.32 -3.80
C GLN A 4 -8.46 13.77 -3.54
N LEU A 5 -8.45 14.21 -2.27
CA LEU A 5 -8.03 15.56 -1.90
C LEU A 5 -6.57 15.83 -2.24
N VAL A 6 -5.70 14.86 -1.96
CA VAL A 6 -4.26 14.96 -2.25
C VAL A 6 -4.07 15.05 -3.76
N THR A 7 -4.75 14.20 -4.54
CA THR A 7 -4.68 14.21 -6.00
C THR A 7 -5.14 15.54 -6.58
N ILE A 8 -6.32 16.04 -6.17
CA ILE A 8 -6.84 17.34 -6.61
C ILE A 8 -5.83 18.44 -6.28
N LYS A 9 -5.29 18.46 -5.05
CA LYS A 9 -4.38 19.53 -4.64
C LYS A 9 -3.03 19.48 -5.34
N VAL A 10 -2.49 18.29 -5.59
CA VAL A 10 -1.25 18.11 -6.36
C VAL A 10 -1.46 18.58 -7.80
N ILE A 11 -2.54 18.16 -8.46
CA ILE A 11 -2.85 18.58 -9.84
C ILE A 11 -3.05 20.10 -9.92
N GLU A 12 -3.77 20.70 -8.95
CA GLU A 12 -3.94 22.16 -8.87
C GLU A 12 -2.58 22.89 -8.85
N ARG A 13 -1.63 22.43 -8.03
CA ARG A 13 -0.31 23.03 -7.93
C ARG A 13 0.56 22.80 -9.16
N LEU A 14 0.51 21.59 -9.74
CA LEU A 14 1.23 21.29 -10.98
C LEU A 14 0.68 22.13 -12.14
N LYS A 15 -0.64 22.31 -12.23
CA LYS A 15 -1.29 23.14 -13.24
C LYS A 15 -0.88 24.61 -13.10
N ALA A 16 -0.81 25.13 -11.87
CA ALA A 16 -0.34 26.49 -11.62
C ALA A 16 1.13 26.70 -12.05
N ARG A 17 1.95 25.65 -12.03
CA ARG A 17 3.38 25.69 -12.38
C ARG A 17 3.66 25.41 -13.86
N TYR A 18 2.99 24.42 -14.44
CA TYR A 18 3.31 23.84 -15.75
C TYR A 18 2.16 23.96 -16.78
N GLY A 19 1.09 24.69 -16.46
CA GLY A 19 -0.08 24.83 -17.34
C GLY A 19 -0.80 23.50 -17.55
N GLU A 20 -1.17 23.18 -18.79
CA GLU A 20 -1.91 21.95 -19.12
C GLU A 20 -1.02 20.71 -19.30
N LEU A 21 0.27 20.78 -18.94
CA LEU A 21 1.18 19.63 -19.08
C LEU A 21 0.81 18.46 -18.15
N TYR A 22 0.39 18.77 -16.93
CA TYR A 22 0.00 17.80 -15.90
C TYR A 22 -1.45 18.02 -15.52
N THR A 23 -2.30 17.04 -15.83
CA THR A 23 -3.75 17.09 -15.63
C THR A 23 -4.23 15.82 -14.94
N GLU A 24 -5.51 15.78 -14.58
CA GLU A 24 -6.17 14.57 -14.09
C GLU A 24 -6.09 13.38 -15.05
N GLN A 25 -5.84 13.64 -16.33
CA GLN A 25 -5.80 12.59 -17.35
C GLN A 25 -4.47 11.85 -17.38
N ASN A 26 -3.36 12.50 -17.01
CA ASN A 26 -2.01 11.95 -17.18
C ASN A 26 -1.17 11.91 -15.89
N VAL A 27 -1.77 12.24 -14.73
CA VAL A 27 -1.12 12.12 -13.41
C VAL A 27 -1.83 11.06 -12.58
N ALA A 28 -1.12 9.94 -12.34
CA ALA A 28 -1.57 8.88 -11.45
C ALA A 28 -0.80 8.91 -10.13
N ILE A 29 -1.51 8.93 -9.00
CA ILE A 29 -0.92 8.82 -7.66
C ILE A 29 -1.33 7.48 -7.05
N SER A 30 -0.35 6.63 -6.77
CA SER A 30 -0.57 5.31 -6.16
C SER A 30 0.13 5.22 -4.80
N GLY A 31 -0.57 4.67 -3.80
CA GLY A 31 -0.01 4.44 -2.48
C GLY A 31 0.40 2.98 -2.31
N ILE A 32 1.57 2.73 -1.71
CA ILE A 32 2.08 1.37 -1.43
C ILE A 32 1.24 0.58 -0.40
N HIS A 33 0.22 1.20 0.18
CA HIS A 33 -0.67 0.62 1.18
C HIS A 33 0.04 0.15 2.47
N THR A 34 1.02 0.92 2.94
CA THR A 34 1.54 0.80 4.31
C THR A 34 0.46 1.21 5.33
N HIS A 35 0.37 0.44 6.42
CA HIS A 35 -0.47 0.74 7.59
C HIS A 35 0.29 1.47 8.71
N ALA A 36 1.58 1.76 8.51
CA ALA A 36 2.45 2.45 9.46
C ALA A 36 2.74 3.91 9.05
N GLY A 37 1.74 4.61 8.51
CA GLY A 37 1.81 6.03 8.15
C GLY A 37 0.89 6.90 8.99
N PRO A 38 1.19 8.19 9.20
CA PRO A 38 0.29 9.09 9.91
C PRO A 38 -1.03 9.28 9.14
N GLY A 39 -2.16 9.24 9.87
CA GLY A 39 -3.50 9.46 9.31
C GLY A 39 -3.86 10.94 9.11
N GLY A 40 -5.16 11.19 8.90
CA GLY A 40 -5.74 12.54 8.90
C GLY A 40 -5.61 13.35 7.60
N TYR A 41 -5.31 12.72 6.46
CA TYR A 41 -5.13 13.42 5.16
C TYR A 41 -6.21 13.10 4.11
N LEU A 42 -7.26 12.38 4.50
CA LEU A 42 -8.39 12.00 3.65
C LEU A 42 -9.57 12.96 3.90
N GLN A 43 -10.37 13.26 2.87
CA GLN A 43 -11.44 14.26 3.00
C GLN A 43 -12.73 13.72 3.63
N TYR A 44 -13.07 12.44 3.42
CA TYR A 44 -14.37 11.88 3.82
C TYR A 44 -14.41 11.45 5.30
N VAL A 45 -15.56 11.67 5.96
CA VAL A 45 -15.71 11.50 7.41
C VAL A 45 -15.26 10.11 7.88
N VAL A 46 -15.61 9.04 7.15
CA VAL A 46 -15.32 7.66 7.58
C VAL A 46 -13.83 7.41 7.81
N TYR A 47 -12.96 8.08 7.04
CA TYR A 47 -11.51 7.95 7.16
C TYR A 47 -10.90 8.85 8.23
N LEU A 48 -11.64 9.85 8.70
CA LEU A 48 -11.18 10.81 9.71
C LEU A 48 -11.53 10.39 11.13
N ILE A 49 -12.50 9.49 11.32
CA ILE A 49 -12.93 9.02 12.65
C ILE A 49 -11.73 8.49 13.44
N THR A 50 -10.94 7.58 12.87
CA THR A 50 -9.77 6.98 13.54
C THR A 50 -8.57 7.92 13.63
N SER A 51 -8.54 8.97 12.82
CA SER A 51 -7.53 10.03 12.88
C SER A 51 -7.93 11.18 13.82
N LEU A 52 -9.12 11.10 14.44
CA LEU A 52 -9.73 12.16 15.26
C LEU A 52 -9.85 13.50 14.52
N GLY A 53 -10.08 13.44 13.20
CA GLY A 53 -10.22 14.60 12.33
C GLY A 53 -9.10 14.76 11.32
N PHE A 54 -9.15 15.88 10.60
CA PHE A 54 -8.19 16.22 9.56
C PHE A 54 -6.91 16.82 10.18
N VAL A 55 -5.76 16.23 9.84
CA VAL A 55 -4.44 16.65 10.32
C VAL A 55 -3.72 17.39 9.19
N ARG A 56 -3.74 18.72 9.26
CA ARG A 56 -3.20 19.58 8.19
C ARG A 56 -1.73 19.31 7.89
N GLN A 57 -0.91 19.03 8.90
CA GLN A 57 0.52 18.73 8.70
C GLN A 57 0.73 17.44 7.89
N SER A 58 -0.06 16.38 8.16
CA SER A 58 -0.01 15.13 7.39
C SER A 58 -0.40 15.35 5.93
N PHE A 59 -1.43 16.16 5.70
CA PHE A 59 -1.86 16.50 4.35
C PHE A 59 -0.80 17.32 3.59
N ASP A 60 -0.32 18.40 4.19
CA ASP A 60 0.63 19.31 3.53
C ASP A 60 1.94 18.59 3.20
N VAL A 61 2.50 17.79 4.12
CA VAL A 61 3.76 17.07 3.83
C VAL A 61 3.62 16.04 2.71
N LEU A 62 2.45 15.41 2.57
CA LEU A 62 2.15 14.49 1.46
C LEU A 62 2.06 15.25 0.13
N VAL A 63 1.27 16.34 0.09
CA VAL A 63 1.12 17.16 -1.13
C VAL A 63 2.47 17.76 -1.53
N ASP A 64 3.18 18.38 -0.61
CA ASP A 64 4.49 19.00 -0.84
C ASP A 64 5.52 17.96 -1.32
N GLY A 65 5.52 16.77 -0.70
CA GLY A 65 6.42 15.67 -1.07
C GLY A 65 6.16 15.15 -2.48
N ILE A 66 4.89 14.95 -2.85
CA ILE A 66 4.49 14.47 -4.18
C ILE A 66 4.76 15.54 -5.25
N GLU A 67 4.39 16.79 -5.00
CA GLU A 67 4.69 17.89 -5.94
C GLU A 67 6.21 17.96 -6.18
N LYS A 68 7.00 17.91 -5.12
CA LYS A 68 8.45 17.99 -5.20
C LYS A 68 9.09 16.79 -5.89
N SER A 69 8.54 15.58 -5.77
CA SER A 69 9.07 14.42 -6.50
C SER A 69 8.80 14.54 -8.01
N ILE A 70 7.62 15.04 -8.38
CA ILE A 70 7.26 15.28 -9.78
C ILE A 70 8.13 16.39 -10.39
N ILE A 71 8.34 17.50 -9.67
CA ILE A 71 9.26 18.57 -10.11
C ILE A 71 10.67 18.00 -10.32
N GLN A 72 11.21 17.24 -9.36
CA GLN A 72 12.55 16.65 -9.50
C GLN A 72 12.65 15.70 -10.71
N ALA A 73 11.60 14.94 -11.01
CA ALA A 73 11.56 14.08 -12.19
C ALA A 73 11.46 14.90 -13.50
N HIS A 74 10.62 15.94 -13.53
CA HIS A 74 10.45 16.83 -14.68
C HIS A 74 11.75 17.55 -15.06
N GLU A 75 12.43 18.12 -14.07
CA GLU A 75 13.70 18.86 -14.28
C GLU A 75 14.89 17.93 -14.59
N ASN A 76 14.69 16.61 -14.59
CA ASN A 76 15.71 15.61 -14.88
C ASN A 76 15.27 14.63 -15.99
N LEU A 77 14.43 15.08 -16.93
CA LEU A 77 14.05 14.30 -18.10
C LEU A 77 15.27 14.03 -19.00
N ARG A 78 15.38 12.79 -19.49
CA ARG A 78 16.48 12.33 -20.33
C ARG A 78 15.99 11.36 -21.42
N PRO A 79 16.66 11.30 -22.58
CA PRO A 79 16.47 10.23 -23.56
C PRO A 79 16.79 8.86 -22.95
N GLY A 80 15.99 7.87 -23.29
CA GLY A 80 16.13 6.54 -22.70
C GLY A 80 15.14 5.52 -23.26
N SER A 81 15.17 4.34 -22.66
CA SER A 81 14.35 3.19 -23.02
C SER A 81 13.69 2.56 -21.78
N ILE A 82 12.54 1.93 -22.00
CA ILE A 82 11.82 1.17 -20.97
C ILE A 82 11.83 -0.30 -21.35
N PHE A 83 12.13 -1.16 -20.39
CA PHE A 83 12.07 -2.62 -20.54
C PHE A 83 11.06 -3.22 -19.56
N VAL A 84 10.39 -4.29 -19.96
CA VAL A 84 9.47 -5.05 -19.12
C VAL A 84 10.03 -6.43 -18.82
N ASN A 85 9.74 -6.95 -17.63
CA ASN A 85 9.97 -8.35 -17.29
C ASN A 85 8.95 -8.82 -16.25
N LYS A 86 8.69 -10.13 -16.21
CA LYS A 86 7.71 -10.73 -15.31
C LYS A 86 8.25 -12.03 -14.71
N GLY A 87 7.85 -12.33 -13.49
CA GLY A 87 8.20 -13.61 -12.88
C GLY A 87 7.41 -13.94 -11.63
N GLU A 88 7.35 -15.24 -11.34
CA GLU A 88 6.67 -15.76 -10.15
C GLU A 88 7.49 -15.47 -8.88
N LEU A 89 6.84 -14.91 -7.86
CA LEU A 89 7.33 -14.66 -6.51
C LEU A 89 6.48 -15.44 -5.51
N LEU A 90 7.08 -16.48 -4.94
CA LEU A 90 6.47 -17.29 -3.89
C LEU A 90 6.85 -16.78 -2.51
N ASP A 91 6.12 -17.23 -1.49
CA ASP A 91 6.38 -16.97 -0.07
C ASP A 91 6.43 -15.47 0.32
N ALA A 92 5.96 -14.54 -0.50
CA ALA A 92 5.82 -13.12 -0.14
C ALA A 92 4.37 -12.70 0.11
N SER A 93 3.44 -13.65 -0.02
CA SER A 93 2.01 -13.41 0.12
C SER A 93 1.21 -14.69 0.43
N VAL A 94 0.06 -14.56 1.09
CA VAL A 94 -0.95 -15.61 1.31
C VAL A 94 -2.37 -15.02 1.22
N ASN A 95 -3.38 -15.81 0.86
CA ASN A 95 -4.77 -15.37 0.92
C ASN A 95 -5.25 -15.30 2.38
N ARG A 96 -5.82 -14.16 2.80
CA ARG A 96 -6.36 -13.97 4.16
C ARG A 96 -7.88 -14.17 4.26
N SER A 97 -8.55 -14.41 3.13
CA SER A 97 -9.97 -14.74 3.02
C SER A 97 -10.20 -15.94 2.07
N PRO A 98 -9.51 -17.07 2.26
CA PRO A 98 -9.55 -18.19 1.32
C PRO A 98 -10.95 -18.79 1.17
N SER A 99 -11.78 -18.80 2.23
CA SER A 99 -13.18 -19.23 2.17
C SER A 99 -13.99 -18.40 1.16
N ALA A 100 -13.75 -17.09 1.08
CA ALA A 100 -14.40 -16.21 0.11
C ALA A 100 -13.91 -16.47 -1.32
N TYR A 101 -12.61 -16.73 -1.50
CA TYR A 101 -12.08 -17.13 -2.81
C TYR A 101 -12.73 -18.42 -3.33
N LEU A 102 -13.02 -19.39 -2.46
CA LEU A 102 -13.68 -20.65 -2.84
C LEU A 102 -15.10 -20.46 -3.39
N ASN A 103 -15.75 -19.32 -3.14
CA ASN A 103 -17.06 -18.99 -3.70
C ASN A 103 -17.00 -18.60 -5.19
N ASN A 104 -15.81 -18.30 -5.73
CA ASN A 104 -15.64 -18.09 -7.16
C ASN A 104 -15.95 -19.39 -7.94
N PRO A 105 -16.57 -19.31 -9.14
CA PRO A 105 -16.90 -20.47 -9.95
C PRO A 105 -15.73 -21.44 -10.12
N ALA A 106 -15.97 -22.73 -9.92
CA ALA A 106 -14.90 -23.74 -10.01
C ALA A 106 -14.22 -23.77 -11.39
N SER A 107 -14.95 -23.42 -12.47
CA SER A 107 -14.40 -23.30 -13.82
C SER A 107 -13.44 -22.12 -13.98
N GLU A 108 -13.63 -21.04 -13.23
CA GLU A 108 -12.72 -19.90 -13.18
C GLU A 108 -11.49 -20.23 -12.34
N ARG A 109 -11.68 -20.72 -11.11
CA ARG A 109 -10.57 -21.06 -10.20
C ARG A 109 -9.57 -22.03 -10.81
N ARG A 110 -10.03 -23.01 -11.60
CA ARG A 110 -9.16 -23.97 -12.31
C ARG A 110 -8.24 -23.33 -13.36
N LYS A 111 -8.49 -22.08 -13.77
CA LYS A 111 -7.60 -21.32 -14.67
C LYS A 111 -6.39 -20.72 -13.95
N HIS A 112 -6.43 -20.67 -12.61
CA HIS A 112 -5.39 -20.07 -11.79
C HIS A 112 -4.68 -21.16 -10.98
N LYS A 113 -3.35 -21.05 -10.88
CA LYS A 113 -2.51 -21.97 -10.10
C LYS A 113 -2.62 -21.74 -8.59
N TYR A 114 -2.93 -20.50 -8.20
CA TYR A 114 -2.98 -20.04 -6.81
C TYR A 114 -4.25 -19.23 -6.55
N ASP A 115 -4.55 -19.00 -5.28
CA ASP A 115 -5.65 -18.15 -4.80
C ASP A 115 -5.23 -16.69 -4.53
N VAL A 116 -3.98 -16.34 -4.87
CA VAL A 116 -3.45 -14.97 -4.91
C VAL A 116 -2.51 -14.83 -6.09
N ASP A 117 -2.38 -13.63 -6.62
CA ASP A 117 -1.45 -13.37 -7.72
C ASP A 117 0.01 -13.44 -7.25
N LYS A 118 0.76 -14.34 -7.89
CA LYS A 118 2.20 -14.57 -7.63
C LYS A 118 3.10 -13.90 -8.65
N GLU A 119 2.57 -13.25 -9.68
CA GLU A 119 3.39 -12.57 -10.69
C GLU A 119 3.85 -11.19 -10.17
N MET A 120 5.16 -10.96 -10.18
CA MET A 120 5.73 -9.62 -10.13
C MET A 120 5.98 -9.12 -11.55
N THR A 121 5.48 -7.93 -11.88
CA THR A 121 5.81 -7.22 -13.13
C THR A 121 6.77 -6.09 -12.84
N LEU A 122 7.88 -6.04 -13.57
CA LEU A 122 8.91 -5.02 -13.47
C LEU A 122 8.95 -4.17 -14.74
N LEU A 123 9.01 -2.85 -14.56
CA LEU A 123 9.48 -1.92 -15.58
C LEU A 123 10.85 -1.38 -15.19
N LYS A 124 11.81 -1.45 -16.10
CA LYS A 124 13.17 -0.95 -15.96
C LYS A 124 13.35 0.28 -16.86
N PHE A 125 13.82 1.36 -16.29
CA PHE A 125 14.13 2.61 -17.00
C PHE A 125 15.63 2.71 -17.21
N VAL A 126 16.05 2.94 -18.46
CA VAL A 126 17.46 3.02 -18.87
C VAL A 126 17.67 4.34 -19.58
N ASP A 127 18.58 5.16 -19.07
CA ASP A 127 19.09 6.36 -19.72
C ASP A 127 20.14 5.96 -20.77
N ASP A 128 20.12 6.65 -21.91
CA ASP A 128 21.00 6.32 -23.04
C ASP A 128 22.50 6.55 -22.74
N GLN A 129 22.83 7.44 -21.79
CA GLN A 129 24.20 7.78 -21.42
C GLN A 129 24.69 7.02 -20.17
N TRP A 130 23.85 6.93 -19.14
CA TRP A 130 24.23 6.46 -17.81
C TRP A 130 23.76 5.05 -17.48
N GLY A 131 23.00 4.42 -18.38
CA GLY A 131 22.45 3.09 -18.18
C GLY A 131 21.23 3.12 -17.25
N PRO A 132 21.00 2.10 -16.43
CA PRO A 132 19.76 2.01 -15.65
C PRO A 132 19.60 3.15 -14.63
N VAL A 133 18.39 3.72 -14.54
CA VAL A 133 18.08 4.88 -13.68
C VAL A 133 16.90 4.65 -12.74
N GLY A 134 16.13 3.59 -12.94
CA GLY A 134 15.08 3.26 -11.99
C GLY A 134 14.26 2.03 -12.36
N SER A 135 13.34 1.67 -11.47
CA SER A 135 12.37 0.62 -11.73
C SER A 135 11.04 0.81 -11.02
N PHE A 136 9.97 0.28 -11.63
CA PHE A 136 8.68 0.04 -10.98
C PHE A 136 8.44 -1.46 -10.87
N ASN A 137 7.99 -1.92 -9.70
CA ASN A 137 7.84 -3.33 -9.37
C ASN A 137 6.44 -3.59 -8.80
N TRP A 138 5.52 -4.09 -9.62
CA TRP A 138 4.14 -4.38 -9.21
C TRP A 138 4.01 -5.80 -8.68
N PHE A 139 3.49 -5.94 -7.47
CA PHE A 139 3.23 -7.24 -6.83
C PHE A 139 2.16 -7.12 -5.73
N ALA A 140 1.22 -8.06 -5.67
CA ALA A 140 0.16 -8.09 -4.68
C ALA A 140 0.67 -8.56 -3.30
N THR A 141 0.79 -7.64 -2.34
CA THR A 141 0.97 -7.97 -0.91
C THR A 141 0.66 -6.75 -0.04
N HIS A 142 -0.18 -6.89 0.99
CA HIS A 142 -0.50 -5.78 1.89
C HIS A 142 0.75 -5.23 2.61
N GLY A 143 0.78 -3.92 2.85
CA GLY A 143 1.78 -3.28 3.73
C GLY A 143 1.38 -3.39 5.20
N THR A 144 1.23 -4.61 5.68
CA THR A 144 0.80 -4.99 7.05
C THR A 144 1.74 -6.02 7.67
N SER A 145 3.04 -5.97 7.35
CA SER A 145 4.04 -6.75 8.10
C SER A 145 4.27 -6.15 9.48
N MET A 146 4.25 -4.82 9.59
CA MET A 146 4.15 -4.10 10.86
C MET A 146 2.70 -4.16 11.33
N SER A 147 2.49 -4.62 12.56
CA SER A 147 1.16 -4.80 13.13
C SER A 147 0.52 -3.48 13.59
N ARG A 148 -0.75 -3.53 13.98
CA ARG A 148 -1.49 -2.38 14.55
C ARG A 148 -0.93 -1.85 15.87
N THR A 149 -0.04 -2.58 16.54
CA THR A 149 0.60 -2.14 17.79
C THR A 149 1.91 -1.38 17.56
N ASN A 150 2.44 -1.39 16.34
CA ASN A 150 3.59 -0.58 15.97
C ASN A 150 3.25 0.92 16.06
N SER A 151 4.12 1.69 16.70
CA SER A 151 4.00 3.15 16.83
C SER A 151 5.02 3.93 15.99
N LEU A 152 5.83 3.25 15.17
CA LEU A 152 6.85 3.86 14.33
C LEU A 152 6.36 4.08 12.90
N ILE A 153 6.71 5.23 12.31
CA ILE A 153 6.43 5.47 10.89
C ILE A 153 7.30 4.54 10.03
N SER A 154 6.67 3.85 9.09
CA SER A 154 7.35 2.88 8.22
C SER A 154 6.70 2.79 6.83
N GLY A 155 7.54 2.54 5.82
CA GLY A 155 7.08 2.12 4.49
C GLY A 155 6.68 0.65 4.41
N ASP A 156 6.75 -0.08 5.54
CA ASP A 156 6.46 -1.51 5.65
C ASP A 156 7.32 -2.35 4.68
N ASN A 157 6.86 -3.54 4.29
CA ASN A 157 7.62 -4.47 3.49
C ASN A 157 7.96 -3.92 2.08
N LYS A 158 7.07 -3.13 1.47
CA LYS A 158 7.31 -2.48 0.16
C LYS A 158 8.31 -1.33 0.26
N GLY A 159 8.25 -0.54 1.32
CA GLY A 159 9.25 0.50 1.60
C GLY A 159 10.63 -0.10 1.89
N ALA A 160 10.68 -1.21 2.63
CA ALA A 160 11.92 -1.97 2.83
C ALA A 160 12.48 -2.49 1.50
N ALA A 161 11.64 -3.09 0.64
CA ALA A 161 12.04 -3.58 -0.67
C ALA A 161 12.60 -2.46 -1.57
N ALA A 162 11.91 -1.31 -1.63
CA ALA A 162 12.37 -0.12 -2.35
C ALA A 162 13.75 0.32 -1.86
N ARG A 163 13.91 0.43 -0.53
CA ARG A 163 15.17 0.84 0.08
C ARG A 163 16.30 -0.15 -0.20
N PHE A 164 16.02 -1.46 -0.13
CA PHE A 164 17.02 -2.49 -0.44
C PHE A 164 17.46 -2.43 -1.91
N MET A 165 16.53 -2.16 -2.83
CA MET A 165 16.84 -2.00 -4.25
C MET A 165 17.71 -0.77 -4.53
N GLU A 166 17.39 0.37 -3.92
CA GLU A 166 18.19 1.59 -4.02
C GLU A 166 19.61 1.40 -3.44
N ASP A 167 19.72 0.86 -2.23
CA ASP A 167 21.01 0.59 -1.58
C ASP A 167 21.85 -0.44 -2.37
N TRP A 168 21.20 -1.46 -2.96
CA TRP A 168 21.86 -2.46 -3.81
C TRP A 168 22.45 -1.83 -5.09
N PHE A 169 21.67 -0.98 -5.76
CA PHE A 169 22.09 -0.33 -6.99
C PHE A 169 23.26 0.62 -6.74
N GLU A 170 23.20 1.43 -5.68
CA GLU A 170 24.29 2.34 -5.30
C GLU A 170 25.59 1.57 -5.02
N LYS A 171 25.53 0.46 -4.28
CA LYS A 171 26.71 -0.36 -3.94
C LYS A 171 27.34 -1.02 -5.17
N ASN A 172 26.54 -1.55 -6.09
CA ASN A 172 27.07 -2.16 -7.31
C ASN A 172 27.60 -1.13 -8.30
N GLY A 173 27.02 0.07 -8.34
CA GLY A 173 27.54 1.19 -9.11
C GLY A 173 28.95 1.62 -8.68
N ILE A 174 29.23 1.61 -7.36
CA ILE A 174 30.55 1.95 -6.81
C ILE A 174 31.58 0.85 -7.11
N LYS A 175 31.19 -0.43 -7.00
CA LYS A 175 32.10 -1.56 -7.34
C LYS A 175 32.49 -1.58 -8.82
N SER A 176 31.63 -1.08 -9.72
CA SER A 176 31.95 -0.97 -11.15
C SER A 176 32.91 0.18 -11.48
N SER A 177 33.08 1.19 -10.61
CA SER A 177 34.03 2.29 -10.82
C SER A 177 35.42 2.02 -10.23
N ASP A 178 35.52 1.12 -9.25
CA ASP A 178 36.77 0.73 -8.60
C ASP A 178 37.22 -0.66 -9.07
N THR A 179 37.73 -0.77 -10.30
CA THR A 179 38.48 -1.97 -10.73
C THR A 179 39.84 -2.01 -10.04
N ASN A 180 39.89 -2.64 -8.85
CA ASN A 180 40.97 -3.52 -8.38
C ASN A 180 40.81 -3.76 -6.87
N GLU A 181 40.03 -4.76 -6.47
CA GLU A 181 40.38 -5.63 -5.33
C GLU A 181 39.48 -6.88 -5.30
N SER A 182 40.12 -8.04 -5.22
CA SER A 182 39.48 -9.35 -5.06
C SER A 182 39.07 -9.52 -3.59
N GLY A 183 37.81 -9.91 -3.30
CA GLY A 183 37.49 -10.48 -1.99
C GLY A 183 36.03 -10.46 -1.53
N SER A 184 35.49 -11.67 -1.37
CA SER A 184 34.33 -12.12 -0.55
C SER A 184 32.90 -11.90 -1.07
N ASP A 185 32.21 -13.03 -1.25
CA ASP A 185 30.77 -13.22 -1.56
C ASP A 185 29.84 -12.88 -0.38
N GLY A 186 30.22 -11.91 0.45
CA GLY A 186 29.42 -11.41 1.54
C GLY A 186 29.11 -9.94 1.33
N LEU A 187 27.83 -9.58 1.19
CA LEU A 187 27.38 -8.20 1.30
C LEU A 187 27.97 -7.59 2.59
N PRO A 188 28.76 -6.50 2.52
CA PRO A 188 29.19 -5.80 3.72
C PRO A 188 27.95 -5.25 4.43
N ARG A 189 27.79 -5.65 5.70
CA ARG A 189 26.80 -5.15 6.66
C ARG A 189 26.91 -3.63 6.82
N ARG A 190 26.32 -2.90 5.89
CA ARG A 190 25.92 -1.48 6.00
C ARG A 190 24.47 -1.36 5.56
N VAL A 191 23.63 -2.06 6.31
CA VAL A 191 22.24 -1.75 6.66
C VAL A 191 22.22 -2.12 8.13
N SER A 192 21.83 -1.18 8.98
CA SER A 192 21.92 -1.20 10.45
C SER A 192 22.20 -2.57 11.07
N ASN A 193 23.32 -2.71 11.79
CA ASN A 193 23.40 -3.70 12.85
C ASN A 193 22.38 -3.28 13.92
N ILE A 194 21.10 -3.55 13.71
CA ILE A 194 20.13 -3.69 14.79
C ILE A 194 20.46 -5.05 15.41
N ILE A 195 21.50 -4.96 16.24
CA ILE A 195 21.99 -5.82 17.32
C ILE A 195 21.57 -7.31 17.28
N PRO A 196 22.51 -8.26 17.11
CA PRO A 196 22.24 -9.71 17.15
C PRO A 196 21.92 -10.27 18.56
N ASN A 197 21.89 -9.42 19.60
CA ASN A 197 21.57 -9.77 20.99
C ASN A 197 20.62 -8.72 21.60
N ILE A 198 19.31 -8.93 21.46
CA ILE A 198 18.26 -8.04 22.02
C ILE A 198 18.22 -8.06 23.57
N HIS A 199 18.89 -9.00 24.23
CA HIS A 199 18.76 -9.14 25.68
C HIS A 199 19.71 -8.27 26.53
N ASP A 200 20.79 -7.71 25.97
CA ASP A 200 21.80 -7.00 26.79
C ASP A 200 21.78 -5.46 26.70
N ASP A 201 21.17 -4.86 25.66
CA ASP A 201 21.30 -3.41 25.42
C ASP A 201 19.96 -2.65 25.28
N ASN A 202 18.83 -3.26 25.67
CA ASN A 202 17.52 -2.64 25.56
C ASN A 202 17.45 -1.30 26.33
N ASN A 203 18.06 -1.23 27.52
CA ASN A 203 18.14 0.00 28.31
C ASN A 203 18.97 1.10 27.62
N LYS A 204 20.08 0.76 26.96
CA LYS A 204 20.90 1.74 26.22
C LYS A 204 20.20 2.28 24.97
N LEU A 205 19.46 1.42 24.26
CA LEU A 205 18.67 1.84 23.11
C LEU A 205 17.50 2.74 23.52
N LEU A 206 16.84 2.44 24.64
CA LEU A 206 15.85 3.31 25.26
C LEU A 206 16.46 4.64 25.72
N GLU A 207 17.66 4.62 26.30
CA GLU A 207 18.40 5.84 26.72
C GLU A 207 18.82 6.69 25.50
N LEU A 208 19.25 6.05 24.41
CA LEU A 208 19.58 6.73 23.16
C LEU A 208 18.31 7.30 22.49
N ALA A 209 17.22 6.53 22.44
CA ALA A 209 15.94 6.97 21.90
C ALA A 209 15.36 8.16 22.69
N THR A 210 15.46 8.11 24.02
CA THR A 210 15.03 9.19 24.93
C THR A 210 15.99 10.39 24.94
N SER A 211 17.25 10.21 24.54
CA SER A 211 18.21 11.30 24.34
C SER A 211 17.88 12.18 23.13
N PHE A 212 17.09 11.67 22.17
CA PHE A 212 16.47 12.50 21.14
C PHE A 212 15.32 13.28 21.76
N ARG A 213 15.60 14.50 22.22
CA ARG A 213 14.53 15.44 22.59
C ARG A 213 13.68 15.74 21.37
N SER A 214 12.36 15.54 21.46
CA SER A 214 11.43 16.11 20.48
C SER A 214 11.64 17.62 20.49
N SER A 215 12.14 18.18 19.39
CA SER A 215 12.26 19.62 19.30
C SER A 215 10.85 20.21 19.21
N PRO A 216 10.49 21.19 20.05
CA PRO A 216 9.33 22.01 19.77
C PRO A 216 9.55 22.60 18.37
N GLY A 217 8.57 22.41 17.48
CA GLY A 217 8.64 22.89 16.11
C GLY A 217 9.08 24.35 16.09
N SER A 218 10.28 24.60 15.58
CA SER A 218 10.82 25.96 15.48
C SER A 218 10.32 26.58 14.18
N PRO A 219 9.93 27.87 14.16
CA PRO A 219 9.65 28.57 12.92
C PRO A 219 10.86 28.49 12.00
N ALA A 220 10.64 28.12 10.74
CA ALA A 220 11.69 28.01 9.75
C ALA A 220 12.25 29.39 9.42
N THR A 221 13.26 29.83 10.17
CA THR A 221 14.09 30.98 9.82
C THR A 221 15.55 30.56 9.75
N GLN A 222 16.13 30.86 8.57
CA GLN A 222 17.54 30.74 8.16
C GLN A 222 18.03 29.34 7.78
N THR A 223 17.67 28.97 6.54
CA THR A 223 18.60 28.49 5.51
C THR A 223 19.92 27.91 5.99
N MET A 224 19.93 26.60 6.27
CA MET A 224 21.13 25.83 5.90
C MET A 224 21.33 26.02 4.40
N SER A 225 22.39 26.73 4.02
CA SER A 225 22.54 27.17 2.63
C SER A 225 22.56 25.96 1.70
N VAL A 226 21.69 26.04 0.70
CA VAL A 226 21.64 25.18 -0.49
C VAL A 226 23.05 24.84 -1.00
N ALA A 227 24.01 25.77 -0.85
CA ALA A 227 25.43 25.63 -1.17
C ALA A 227 26.19 24.44 -0.56
N ARG A 228 25.78 23.85 0.58
CA ARG A 228 26.48 22.66 1.14
C ARG A 228 25.97 21.33 0.57
N ARG A 229 24.68 21.25 0.20
CA ARG A 229 24.16 20.14 -0.64
C ARG A 229 24.71 20.24 -2.07
N VAL A 230 24.83 21.45 -2.58
CA VAL A 230 25.39 21.73 -3.92
C VAL A 230 26.88 21.35 -4.05
N ARG A 231 27.68 21.38 -2.97
CA ARG A 231 29.10 21.01 -3.06
C ARG A 231 29.39 19.50 -3.18
N GLY A 232 28.47 18.64 -2.74
CA GLY A 232 28.49 17.21 -3.11
C GLY A 232 27.88 16.98 -4.49
N ALA A 233 26.79 17.70 -4.81
CA ALA A 233 26.11 17.61 -6.10
C ALA A 233 26.98 18.09 -7.27
N LEU A 234 27.89 19.06 -7.11
CA LEU A 234 28.74 19.56 -8.19
C LEU A 234 29.81 18.58 -8.68
N LYS A 235 30.13 17.52 -7.92
CA LYS A 235 30.98 16.41 -8.42
C LYS A 235 30.20 15.26 -9.04
N GLN A 236 28.87 15.25 -8.89
CA GLN A 236 27.93 14.22 -9.37
C GLN A 236 26.80 14.82 -10.24
N ALA A 237 26.93 16.06 -10.70
CA ALA A 237 25.86 16.87 -11.27
C ALA A 237 25.27 16.31 -12.58
N GLU A 238 25.84 15.24 -13.14
CA GLU A 238 25.40 14.67 -14.41
C GLU A 238 24.71 13.31 -14.28
N LYS A 239 24.97 12.53 -13.22
CA LYS A 239 24.41 11.16 -13.10
C LYS A 239 23.09 11.18 -12.31
N PRO A 240 21.97 10.71 -12.89
CA PRO A 240 20.70 10.61 -12.18
C PRO A 240 20.79 9.64 -10.99
N GLY A 241 20.14 10.00 -9.88
CA GLY A 241 19.95 9.09 -8.75
C GLY A 241 19.03 7.94 -9.15
N PHE A 242 19.34 6.72 -8.70
CA PHE A 242 18.51 5.56 -8.97
C PHE A 242 17.26 5.58 -8.07
N VAL A 243 16.07 5.36 -8.65
CA VAL A 243 14.80 5.33 -7.90
C VAL A 243 14.08 4.01 -8.16
N SER A 244 13.64 3.33 -7.11
CA SER A 244 12.83 2.11 -7.25
C SER A 244 11.53 2.17 -6.47
N ALA A 245 10.41 1.98 -7.14
CA ALA A 245 9.09 1.92 -6.51
C ALA A 245 8.55 0.49 -6.48
N PHE A 246 8.03 0.06 -5.33
CA PHE A 246 7.31 -1.21 -5.19
C PHE A 246 5.81 -0.91 -5.09
N CYS A 247 5.12 -1.18 -6.19
CA CYS A 247 3.72 -0.82 -6.41
C CYS A 247 2.79 -1.96 -5.96
N GLN A 248 1.54 -1.60 -5.68
CA GLN A 248 0.45 -2.56 -5.46
C GLN A 248 -0.23 -2.93 -6.76
N THR A 249 -0.75 -4.16 -6.82
CA THR A 249 -1.80 -4.57 -7.77
C THR A 249 -3.09 -4.81 -6.97
N ASN A 250 -3.82 -5.89 -7.27
CA ASN A 250 -4.96 -6.44 -6.55
C ASN A 250 -4.55 -7.13 -5.24
N CYS A 251 -4.24 -6.35 -4.20
CA CYS A 251 -3.84 -6.90 -2.90
C CYS A 251 -4.98 -7.15 -1.90
N GLY A 252 -6.26 -6.94 -2.26
CA GLY A 252 -7.39 -6.85 -1.32
C GLY A 252 -7.49 -7.97 -0.26
N ASP A 253 -7.28 -9.21 -0.65
CA ASP A 253 -7.30 -10.42 0.17
C ASP A 253 -5.89 -11.04 0.34
N VAL A 254 -4.84 -10.26 0.10
CA VAL A 254 -3.46 -10.75 0.07
C VAL A 254 -2.64 -10.20 1.23
N SER A 255 -2.23 -11.08 2.14
CA SER A 255 -1.47 -10.77 3.35
C SER A 255 0.03 -11.10 3.20
N PRO A 256 0.95 -10.31 3.80
CA PRO A 256 2.37 -10.65 3.92
C PRO A 256 2.66 -11.66 5.04
N ASN A 257 1.67 -12.01 5.86
CA ASN A 257 1.82 -12.86 7.03
C ASN A 257 1.73 -14.35 6.65
N VAL A 258 2.76 -14.80 5.91
CA VAL A 258 2.75 -16.07 5.16
C VAL A 258 2.77 -17.35 5.98
N LEU A 259 2.96 -17.30 7.31
CA LEU A 259 2.90 -18.51 8.14
C LEU A 259 1.46 -18.96 8.41
N GLY A 260 0.46 -18.13 8.09
CA GLY A 260 -0.94 -18.38 8.35
C GLY A 260 -1.46 -17.70 9.61
N ALA A 261 -2.75 -17.90 9.91
CA ALA A 261 -3.45 -17.27 11.02
C ALA A 261 -3.67 -18.23 12.19
N PHE A 262 -3.31 -17.80 13.40
CA PHE A 262 -3.36 -18.61 14.60
C PHE A 262 -3.93 -17.83 15.78
N CYS A 263 -4.51 -18.57 16.71
CA CYS A 263 -4.99 -18.07 17.98
C CYS A 263 -3.82 -17.76 18.91
N SER A 264 -3.73 -16.51 19.38
CA SER A 264 -2.63 -16.04 20.23
C SER A 264 -2.57 -16.71 21.60
N ASP A 265 -3.70 -17.22 22.10
CA ASP A 265 -3.83 -17.87 23.41
C ASP A 265 -3.48 -19.36 23.40
N THR A 266 -3.92 -20.08 22.35
CA THR A 266 -3.80 -21.54 22.26
C THR A 266 -2.74 -22.00 21.26
N GLY A 267 -2.32 -21.13 20.33
CA GLY A 267 -1.42 -21.48 19.23
C GLY A 267 -2.08 -22.31 18.11
N LEU A 268 -3.36 -22.65 18.23
CA LEU A 268 -4.10 -23.41 17.22
C LEU A 268 -4.44 -22.53 15.99
N PRO A 269 -4.63 -23.12 14.80
CA PRO A 269 -5.12 -22.40 13.64
C PRO A 269 -6.47 -21.73 13.92
N CYS A 270 -6.68 -20.53 13.38
CA CYS A 270 -7.98 -19.87 13.46
C CYS A 270 -9.07 -20.63 12.68
N ASP A 271 -10.34 -20.37 13.03
CA ASP A 271 -11.47 -20.79 12.21
C ASP A 271 -11.34 -20.27 10.77
N PHE A 272 -11.50 -21.18 9.81
CA PHE A 272 -11.27 -20.92 8.38
C PHE A 272 -12.28 -19.94 7.78
N ASN A 273 -13.53 -19.98 8.22
CA ASN A 273 -14.61 -19.20 7.60
C ASN A 273 -14.72 -17.80 8.19
N HIS A 274 -14.52 -17.66 9.50
CA HIS A 274 -14.80 -16.42 10.23
C HIS A 274 -13.56 -15.77 10.82
N SER A 275 -12.39 -16.41 10.72
CA SER A 275 -11.13 -15.94 11.33
C SER A 275 -11.29 -15.70 12.84
N THR A 276 -11.77 -16.72 13.56
CA THR A 276 -12.05 -16.62 15.01
C THR A 276 -11.33 -17.69 15.82
N CYS A 277 -11.20 -17.42 17.11
CA CYS A 277 -10.64 -18.28 18.15
C CYS A 277 -11.67 -18.35 19.29
N GLY A 278 -12.25 -19.52 19.53
CA GLY A 278 -13.37 -19.66 20.46
C GLY A 278 -14.59 -18.79 20.10
N GLY A 279 -14.80 -18.53 18.80
CA GLY A 279 -15.89 -17.68 18.29
C GLY A 279 -15.61 -16.17 18.31
N LYS A 280 -14.42 -15.74 18.72
CA LYS A 280 -14.00 -14.34 18.79
C LYS A 280 -12.85 -14.03 17.81
N ASN A 281 -12.88 -12.89 17.14
CA ASN A 281 -11.85 -12.50 16.18
C ASN A 281 -10.59 -11.91 16.84
N GLU A 282 -10.69 -11.34 18.04
CA GLU A 282 -9.62 -10.50 18.62
C GLU A 282 -8.33 -11.24 18.92
N LEU A 283 -8.38 -12.58 18.96
CA LEU A 283 -7.23 -13.45 19.22
C LEU A 283 -6.66 -14.09 17.94
N CYS A 284 -7.30 -13.91 16.79
CA CYS A 284 -6.87 -14.52 15.54
C CYS A 284 -5.92 -13.59 14.77
N TYR A 285 -4.63 -13.94 14.74
CA TYR A 285 -3.61 -13.14 14.06
C TYR A 285 -2.83 -13.94 13.00
N GLY A 286 -2.63 -13.32 11.84
CA GLY A 286 -1.66 -13.72 10.84
C GLY A 286 -0.24 -13.57 11.39
N ARG A 287 0.63 -14.53 11.08
CA ARG A 287 2.03 -14.53 11.50
C ARG A 287 2.97 -14.33 10.32
N GLY A 288 3.82 -13.31 10.40
CA GLY A 288 4.91 -13.08 9.47
C GLY A 288 6.04 -14.12 9.62
N PRO A 289 6.94 -14.22 8.63
CA PRO A 289 8.02 -15.22 8.63
C PRO A 289 9.07 -15.00 9.72
N GLY A 290 9.12 -13.81 10.34
CA GLY A 290 9.99 -13.49 11.48
C GLY A 290 9.29 -13.58 12.84
N TYR A 291 8.05 -14.08 12.91
CA TYR A 291 7.25 -14.12 14.14
C TYR A 291 8.04 -14.68 15.34
N PRO A 292 7.96 -14.04 16.53
CA PRO A 292 7.08 -12.92 16.86
C PRO A 292 7.61 -11.52 16.50
N ASP A 293 8.75 -11.43 15.79
CA ASP A 293 9.36 -10.14 15.40
C ASP A 293 8.76 -9.62 14.08
N GLU A 294 7.99 -8.54 14.19
CA GLU A 294 7.38 -7.84 13.04
C GLU A 294 8.39 -7.06 12.20
N PHE A 295 9.49 -6.58 12.79
CA PHE A 295 10.56 -5.91 12.05
C PHE A 295 11.30 -6.93 11.18
N GLU A 296 11.60 -8.10 11.74
CA GLU A 296 12.23 -9.18 10.98
C GLU A 296 11.27 -9.72 9.91
N SER A 297 9.98 -9.85 10.22
CA SER A 297 8.95 -10.20 9.22
C SER A 297 8.91 -9.20 8.07
N THR A 298 8.93 -7.90 8.38
CA THR A 298 8.97 -6.81 7.40
C THR A 298 10.23 -6.88 6.53
N ARG A 299 11.39 -7.12 7.15
CA ARG A 299 12.67 -7.27 6.46
C ARG A 299 12.66 -8.47 5.52
N ILE A 300 12.20 -9.64 5.96
CA ILE A 300 12.16 -10.86 5.15
C ILE A 300 11.21 -10.70 3.95
N ILE A 301 9.99 -10.18 4.15
CA ILE A 301 9.04 -9.99 3.05
C ILE A 301 9.52 -8.91 2.08
N GLY A 302 10.12 -7.83 2.58
CA GLY A 302 10.78 -6.82 1.74
C GLY A 302 11.94 -7.40 0.93
N GLU A 303 12.77 -8.24 1.54
CA GLU A 303 13.90 -8.92 0.89
C GLU A 303 13.43 -9.90 -0.21
N ARG A 304 12.36 -10.66 0.02
CA ARG A 304 11.77 -11.55 -0.99
C ARG A 304 11.32 -10.78 -2.24
N GLN A 305 10.62 -9.65 -2.03
CA GLN A 305 10.24 -8.75 -3.12
C GLN A 305 11.45 -8.16 -3.84
N PHE A 306 12.41 -7.63 -3.08
CA PHE A 306 13.65 -7.05 -3.60
C PHE A 306 14.46 -8.04 -4.45
N ARG A 307 14.69 -9.27 -3.97
CA ARG A 307 15.48 -10.28 -4.70
C ARG A 307 14.83 -10.65 -6.03
N LYS A 308 13.50 -10.76 -6.07
CA LYS A 308 12.78 -10.97 -7.33
C LYS A 308 12.90 -9.76 -8.26
N ALA A 309 12.80 -8.55 -7.73
CA ALA A 309 12.97 -7.34 -8.52
C ALA A 309 14.37 -7.27 -9.15
N VAL A 310 15.45 -7.58 -8.40
CA VAL A 310 16.82 -7.65 -8.94
C VAL A 310 16.93 -8.69 -10.06
N ASP A 311 16.44 -9.90 -9.82
CA ASP A 311 16.42 -11.00 -10.81
C ASP A 311 15.74 -10.57 -12.12
N LEU A 312 14.56 -9.94 -12.02
CA LEU A 312 13.83 -9.41 -13.16
C LEU A 312 14.56 -8.24 -13.84
N PHE A 313 15.16 -7.35 -13.07
CA PHE A 313 15.84 -6.15 -13.54
C PHE A 313 17.12 -6.46 -14.33
N GLU A 314 17.90 -7.44 -13.87
CA GLU A 314 19.11 -7.91 -14.54
C GLU A 314 18.77 -8.67 -15.84
N LYS A 315 17.67 -9.42 -15.84
CA LYS A 315 17.24 -10.25 -16.98
C LYS A 315 16.30 -9.54 -17.98
N ALA A 316 15.84 -8.34 -17.68
CA ALA A 316 14.91 -7.60 -18.54
C ALA A 316 15.53 -7.30 -19.91
N SER A 317 14.93 -7.84 -20.97
CA SER A 317 15.40 -7.72 -22.36
C SER A 317 14.30 -7.27 -23.34
N GLU A 318 13.03 -7.39 -22.95
CA GLU A 318 11.90 -6.93 -23.76
C GLU A 318 11.75 -5.42 -23.65
N GLN A 319 12.11 -4.70 -24.71
CA GLN A 319 11.95 -3.24 -24.80
C GLN A 319 10.50 -2.89 -25.14
N LEU A 320 9.87 -2.03 -24.33
CA LEU A 320 8.57 -1.47 -24.64
C LEU A 320 8.69 -0.41 -25.74
N LYS A 321 7.83 -0.50 -26.76
CA LYS A 321 7.74 0.43 -27.88
C LYS A 321 6.28 0.77 -28.13
N GLY A 322 6.01 2.02 -28.46
CA GLY A 322 4.66 2.50 -28.75
C GLY A 322 4.47 3.96 -28.34
N GLU A 323 3.26 4.45 -28.55
CA GLU A 323 2.85 5.77 -28.09
C GLU A 323 2.43 5.71 -26.62
N VAL A 324 2.64 6.81 -25.91
CA VAL A 324 2.07 6.99 -24.57
C VAL A 324 0.67 7.54 -24.75
N ASP A 325 -0.32 6.84 -24.21
CA ASP A 325 -1.72 7.25 -24.20
C ASP A 325 -2.28 7.17 -22.79
N TYR A 326 -3.35 7.92 -22.54
CA TYR A 326 -4.00 7.98 -21.23
C TYR A 326 -5.50 8.25 -21.35
N ARG A 327 -6.28 7.68 -20.43
CA ARG A 327 -7.72 7.94 -20.33
C ARG A 327 -8.04 8.21 -18.87
N HIS A 328 -9.05 9.05 -18.67
CA HIS A 328 -9.53 9.33 -17.32
C HIS A 328 -11.00 9.73 -17.40
N THR A 329 -11.77 9.29 -16.41
CA THR A 329 -13.16 9.74 -16.24
C THR A 329 -13.57 9.70 -14.79
N TYR A 330 -14.40 10.65 -14.38
CA TYR A 330 -15.11 10.59 -13.11
C TYR A 330 -16.44 9.87 -13.32
N ILE A 331 -16.63 8.77 -12.58
CA ILE A 331 -17.87 7.99 -12.62
C ILE A 331 -18.54 8.05 -11.26
N ASP A 332 -19.84 8.29 -11.25
CA ASP A 332 -20.68 8.10 -10.06
C ASP A 332 -20.99 6.61 -9.88
N PHE A 333 -20.42 6.02 -8.85
CA PHE A 333 -20.60 4.61 -8.49
C PHE A 333 -21.84 4.36 -7.63
N SER A 334 -22.60 5.39 -7.24
CA SER A 334 -23.76 5.22 -6.37
C SER A 334 -24.95 4.55 -7.08
N GLN A 335 -25.03 4.66 -8.42
CA GLN A 335 -26.16 4.13 -9.23
C GLN A 335 -25.74 3.70 -10.64
N LEU A 336 -24.50 3.26 -10.82
CA LEU A 336 -23.96 2.83 -12.10
C LEU A 336 -24.72 1.60 -12.62
N GLU A 337 -25.22 1.68 -13.85
CA GLU A 337 -25.88 0.57 -14.54
C GLU A 337 -24.83 -0.42 -15.08
N VAL A 338 -25.00 -1.71 -14.75
CA VAL A 338 -24.11 -2.79 -15.13
C VAL A 338 -24.90 -3.86 -15.86
N THR A 339 -24.49 -4.19 -17.08
CA THR A 339 -25.11 -5.27 -17.86
C THR A 339 -24.41 -6.59 -17.53
N LEU A 340 -25.14 -7.54 -16.97
CA LEU A 340 -24.69 -8.89 -16.67
C LEU A 340 -25.18 -9.87 -17.73
N THR A 341 -24.31 -10.78 -18.14
CA THR A 341 -24.66 -11.88 -19.04
C THR A 341 -25.13 -13.08 -18.23
N LYS A 342 -26.32 -13.59 -18.52
CA LYS A 342 -26.88 -14.75 -17.82
C LYS A 342 -26.26 -16.06 -18.30
N VAL A 343 -26.09 -17.00 -17.37
CA VAL A 343 -25.76 -18.38 -17.70
C VAL A 343 -26.96 -18.99 -18.46
N GLY A 344 -26.78 -19.28 -19.74
CA GLY A 344 -27.84 -19.78 -20.64
C GLY A 344 -28.31 -18.80 -21.72
N GLY A 345 -27.74 -17.58 -21.77
CA GLY A 345 -28.08 -16.56 -22.77
C GLY A 345 -29.06 -15.49 -22.24
N GLY A 346 -28.98 -14.29 -22.82
CA GLY A 346 -29.69 -13.10 -22.35
C GLY A 346 -28.85 -12.19 -21.44
N SER A 347 -29.31 -10.96 -21.26
CA SER A 347 -28.67 -9.97 -20.39
C SER A 347 -29.66 -9.44 -19.36
N GLU A 348 -29.15 -9.04 -18.19
CA GLU A 348 -29.88 -8.22 -17.23
C GLU A 348 -29.09 -6.97 -16.89
N VAL A 349 -29.78 -5.86 -16.68
CA VAL A 349 -29.17 -4.64 -16.18
C VAL A 349 -29.44 -4.56 -14.69
N VAL A 350 -28.37 -4.54 -13.91
CA VAL A 350 -28.39 -4.27 -12.47
C VAL A 350 -27.78 -2.89 -12.19
N LYS A 351 -27.91 -2.41 -10.96
CA LYS A 351 -27.32 -1.13 -10.54
C LYS A 351 -26.40 -1.34 -9.36
N THR A 352 -25.31 -0.58 -9.30
CA THR A 352 -24.54 -0.42 -8.07
C THR A 352 -25.36 0.32 -7.01
N CYS A 353 -24.89 0.29 -5.77
CA CYS A 353 -25.56 0.87 -4.62
C CYS A 353 -24.76 2.06 -4.07
N PRO A 354 -25.41 3.03 -3.42
CA PRO A 354 -24.72 3.95 -2.52
C PRO A 354 -23.86 3.21 -1.51
N ALA A 355 -22.70 3.76 -1.16
CA ALA A 355 -21.71 3.10 -0.32
C ALA A 355 -22.30 2.67 1.03
N ALA A 356 -21.99 1.44 1.46
CA ALA A 356 -22.33 0.96 2.80
C ALA A 356 -21.30 -0.07 3.27
N MET A 357 -20.94 0.01 4.55
CA MET A 357 -20.04 -0.93 5.23
C MET A 357 -20.86 -1.95 6.02
N GLY A 358 -20.54 -3.22 5.83
CA GLY A 358 -21.24 -4.32 6.49
C GLY A 358 -20.72 -4.59 7.89
N PHE A 359 -21.39 -5.45 8.66
CA PHE A 359 -20.93 -5.83 10.02
C PHE A 359 -19.51 -6.41 10.02
N ALA A 360 -19.17 -7.23 9.03
CA ALA A 360 -17.83 -7.80 8.88
C ALA A 360 -16.71 -6.75 8.72
N PHE A 361 -17.02 -5.49 8.36
CA PHE A 361 -16.03 -4.40 8.35
C PHE A 361 -15.41 -4.20 9.74
N ALA A 362 -16.24 -4.22 10.80
CA ALA A 362 -15.78 -4.02 12.17
C ALA A 362 -15.04 -5.24 12.74
N ALA A 363 -15.08 -6.39 12.05
CA ALA A 363 -14.31 -7.57 12.41
C ALA A 363 -12.81 -7.45 12.07
N GLY A 364 -12.42 -6.47 11.26
CA GLY A 364 -11.05 -6.37 10.74
C GLY A 364 -10.65 -7.60 9.94
N THR A 365 -9.35 -7.93 9.95
CA THR A 365 -8.81 -9.12 9.29
C THR A 365 -7.82 -9.84 10.20
N THR A 366 -7.26 -10.95 9.74
CA THR A 366 -6.17 -11.62 10.46
C THR A 366 -4.89 -10.77 10.56
N ASP A 367 -4.69 -9.77 9.69
CA ASP A 367 -3.54 -8.85 9.77
C ASP A 367 -3.71 -7.75 10.84
N GLY A 368 -4.93 -7.60 11.34
CA GLY A 368 -5.32 -6.56 12.29
C GLY A 368 -6.77 -6.78 12.66
N PRO A 369 -7.05 -7.65 13.65
CA PRO A 369 -8.42 -7.97 14.01
C PRO A 369 -9.10 -6.73 14.59
N GLY A 370 -10.40 -6.69 14.37
CA GLY A 370 -11.30 -5.72 14.95
C GLY A 370 -11.48 -5.94 16.45
N ALA A 371 -12.59 -5.43 16.97
CA ALA A 371 -12.95 -5.57 18.37
C ALA A 371 -14.41 -5.99 18.49
N PHE A 372 -14.82 -6.38 19.69
CA PHE A 372 -16.18 -6.79 20.03
C PHE A 372 -16.58 -8.12 19.36
N ASP A 373 -17.87 -8.41 19.36
CA ASP A 373 -18.46 -9.65 18.84
C ASP A 373 -18.59 -9.70 17.30
N PHE A 374 -17.88 -8.83 16.57
CA PHE A 374 -17.88 -8.85 15.12
C PHE A 374 -17.01 -9.99 14.57
N LYS A 375 -17.50 -10.65 13.51
CA LYS A 375 -16.79 -11.74 12.84
C LYS A 375 -16.81 -11.53 11.32
N GLN A 376 -15.76 -12.01 10.65
CA GLN A 376 -15.79 -12.06 9.19
C GLN A 376 -16.87 -13.04 8.73
N GLY A 377 -17.46 -12.79 7.55
CA GLY A 377 -18.54 -13.61 7.02
C GLY A 377 -19.90 -13.45 7.72
N ASP A 378 -20.09 -12.43 8.57
CA ASP A 378 -21.40 -12.13 9.15
C ASP A 378 -22.38 -11.60 8.09
N ASP A 379 -23.38 -12.41 7.76
CA ASP A 379 -24.48 -12.12 6.85
C ASP A 379 -25.82 -11.83 7.58
N GLN A 380 -25.86 -11.98 8.91
CA GLN A 380 -27.06 -11.79 9.71
C GLN A 380 -27.06 -10.42 10.40
N GLY A 381 -25.96 -10.02 11.02
CA GLY A 381 -25.85 -8.80 11.82
C GLY A 381 -26.63 -8.84 13.14
N ASN A 382 -25.91 -8.75 14.26
CA ASN A 382 -26.47 -8.77 15.62
C ASN A 382 -27.50 -7.62 15.88
N PRO A 383 -28.68 -7.92 16.45
CA PRO A 383 -29.68 -6.93 16.87
C PRO A 383 -29.16 -5.72 17.66
N PHE A 384 -28.20 -5.91 18.57
CA PHE A 384 -27.64 -4.82 19.36
C PHE A 384 -26.98 -3.75 18.48
N TRP A 385 -26.12 -4.16 17.54
CA TRP A 385 -25.43 -3.23 16.64
C TRP A 385 -26.35 -2.64 15.58
N ARG A 386 -27.47 -3.30 15.23
CA ARG A 386 -28.53 -2.69 14.41
C ARG A 386 -29.15 -1.49 15.13
N LEU A 387 -29.44 -1.61 16.43
CA LEU A 387 -29.93 -0.50 17.23
C LEU A 387 -28.93 0.66 17.28
N VAL A 388 -27.65 0.37 17.51
CA VAL A 388 -26.59 1.40 17.54
C VAL A 388 -26.46 2.10 16.18
N ARG A 389 -26.46 1.36 15.08
CA ARG A 389 -26.50 1.92 13.72
C ARG A 389 -27.71 2.83 13.54
N ASP A 390 -28.89 2.41 13.97
CA ASP A 390 -30.14 3.15 13.73
C ASP A 390 -30.18 4.49 14.48
N VAL A 391 -29.43 4.64 15.58
CA VAL A 391 -29.20 5.95 16.23
C VAL A 391 -28.40 6.90 15.33
N LEU A 392 -27.47 6.35 14.54
CA LEU A 392 -26.61 7.13 13.66
C LEU A 392 -27.28 7.41 12.30
N LYS A 393 -27.78 6.37 11.64
CA LYS A 393 -28.54 6.41 10.37
C LYS A 393 -29.19 5.06 10.14
N THR A 394 -30.52 5.01 10.14
CA THR A 394 -31.29 3.83 9.71
C THR A 394 -31.24 3.69 8.18
N PRO A 395 -30.70 2.58 7.63
CA PRO A 395 -30.75 2.33 6.19
C PRO A 395 -32.19 2.09 5.73
N ASP A 396 -32.58 2.67 4.60
CA ASP A 396 -33.91 2.42 4.04
C ASP A 396 -33.99 1.03 3.37
N LYS A 397 -35.22 0.60 3.04
CA LYS A 397 -35.44 -0.70 2.42
C LYS A 397 -34.72 -0.84 1.07
N LYS A 398 -34.65 0.21 0.26
CA LYS A 398 -33.99 0.19 -1.04
C LYS A 398 -32.49 -0.08 -0.88
N GLN A 399 -31.87 0.55 0.10
CA GLN A 399 -30.45 0.41 0.41
C GLN A 399 -30.15 -0.99 0.98
N VAL A 400 -31.00 -1.51 1.87
CA VAL A 400 -30.89 -2.89 2.39
C VAL A 400 -31.03 -3.91 1.25
N ASP A 401 -32.03 -3.77 0.40
CA ASP A 401 -32.28 -4.68 -0.72
C ASP A 401 -31.13 -4.63 -1.74
N CYS A 402 -30.57 -3.44 -1.99
CA CYS A 402 -29.44 -3.26 -2.92
C CYS A 402 -28.15 -3.90 -2.37
N GLN A 403 -27.87 -3.74 -1.08
CA GLN A 403 -26.64 -4.25 -0.46
C GLN A 403 -26.72 -5.74 -0.10
N HIS A 404 -27.88 -6.38 -0.22
CA HIS A 404 -28.08 -7.79 0.13
C HIS A 404 -27.03 -8.71 -0.54
N PRO A 405 -26.41 -9.65 0.19
CA PRO A 405 -26.72 -10.10 1.56
C PRO A 405 -25.97 -9.36 2.67
N LYS A 406 -25.32 -8.22 2.39
CA LYS A 406 -24.53 -7.49 3.39
C LYS A 406 -25.43 -6.88 4.47
N PRO A 407 -25.32 -7.26 5.76
CA PRO A 407 -25.98 -6.54 6.83
C PRO A 407 -25.25 -5.20 7.02
N ILE A 408 -25.93 -4.09 6.72
CA ILE A 408 -25.34 -2.74 6.80
C ILE A 408 -25.08 -2.37 8.26
N LEU A 409 -23.83 -2.04 8.59
CA LEU A 409 -23.41 -1.45 9.86
C LEU A 409 -23.29 0.08 9.76
N LEU A 410 -22.74 0.61 8.67
CA LEU A 410 -22.63 2.04 8.41
C LEU A 410 -23.14 2.37 7.01
N ASP A 411 -24.15 3.22 6.91
CA ASP A 411 -24.78 3.62 5.64
C ASP A 411 -24.12 4.85 5.03
N THR A 412 -22.81 4.76 4.80
CA THR A 412 -21.94 5.91 4.55
C THR A 412 -22.28 6.72 3.29
N GLY A 413 -22.92 6.12 2.29
CA GLY A 413 -23.40 6.80 1.08
C GLY A 413 -24.53 7.78 1.36
N GLU A 414 -25.37 7.46 2.35
CA GLU A 414 -26.56 8.23 2.74
C GLU A 414 -26.32 9.15 3.96
N MET A 415 -25.06 9.22 4.42
CA MET A 415 -24.63 10.03 5.55
C MET A 415 -23.87 11.27 5.06
N LYS A 416 -24.49 12.44 5.25
CA LYS A 416 -24.07 13.73 4.68
C LYS A 416 -23.69 14.80 5.71
N GLN A 417 -23.72 14.47 7.00
CA GLN A 417 -23.44 15.41 8.09
C GLN A 417 -22.21 14.93 8.89
N PRO A 418 -21.23 15.80 9.20
CA PRO A 418 -21.16 17.23 8.84
C PRO A 418 -20.90 17.51 7.35
N TYR A 419 -20.47 16.51 6.60
CA TYR A 419 -20.38 16.46 5.13
C TYR A 419 -20.32 14.97 4.72
N ASP A 420 -20.04 14.65 3.44
CA ASP A 420 -20.03 13.28 2.92
C ASP A 420 -19.14 12.30 3.73
N TRP A 421 -19.72 11.17 4.13
CA TRP A 421 -19.00 10.12 4.84
C TRP A 421 -18.17 9.23 3.94
N ALA A 422 -18.58 9.05 2.69
CA ALA A 422 -17.87 8.26 1.68
C ALA A 422 -17.99 8.91 0.31
N VAL A 423 -17.08 8.53 -0.59
CA VAL A 423 -17.06 8.97 -1.99
C VAL A 423 -18.20 8.33 -2.77
N SER A 424 -18.88 9.13 -3.61
CA SER A 424 -19.81 8.64 -4.65
C SER A 424 -19.17 8.64 -6.04
N SER A 425 -18.43 9.70 -6.36
CA SER A 425 -17.74 9.87 -7.65
C SER A 425 -16.24 9.58 -7.55
N ASN A 426 -15.78 8.53 -8.23
CA ASN A 426 -14.38 8.13 -8.28
C ASN A 426 -13.76 8.42 -9.65
N GLY A 427 -12.50 8.88 -9.66
CA GLY A 427 -11.71 8.96 -10.89
C GLY A 427 -11.21 7.56 -11.25
N ILE A 428 -11.45 7.15 -12.49
CA ILE A 428 -10.93 5.92 -13.08
C ILE A 428 -9.87 6.33 -14.10
N ILE A 429 -8.69 5.71 -14.02
CA ILE A 429 -7.55 5.87 -14.92
C ILE A 429 -7.45 4.62 -15.79
#